data_AF-A0A7K4L1H4-F1
#
_entry.id   AF-A0A7K4L1H4-F1
#
_cell.length_a   1.000
_cell.length_b   1.000
_cell.length_c   1.000
_cell.angle_alpha   90.00
_cell.angle_beta   90.00
_cell.angle_gamma   90.00
#
_symmetry.space_group_name_H-M   'P 1'
#
loop_
_entity.id
_entity.type
_entity.pdbx_description
1 polymer ?
#
loop_
_entity_poly.entity_id
_entity_poly.type
_entity_poly.pdbx_seq_one_letter_code
_entity_poly.pdbx_strand_id
1 'polypeptide(L)'
;YHCKNSVAYLDEEAGDLKKAVLLQGSNDVEIRAEGNSRFTYSVLEDGCTKHTGKWGKTVIEYRSQKTSRLPIVDIAPMDIGGAEQEFGVDMGPVCFL
;
A
#
# COMPACT_ATOMS: atom_id res chain seq x y z
N TYR A 1 1.62 6.05 2.35
CA TYR A 1 2.50 5.96 1.17
C TYR A 1 2.46 7.31 0.48
N HIS A 2 3.53 8.10 0.56
CA HIS A 2 3.70 9.33 -0.21
C HIS A 2 4.27 8.96 -1.56
N CYS A 3 3.74 9.55 -2.63
CA CYS A 3 4.08 9.17 -4.00
C CYS A 3 4.31 10.38 -4.88
N LYS A 4 5.22 10.25 -5.84
CA LYS A 4 5.35 11.12 -7.00
C LYS A 4 5.68 10.24 -8.19
N ASN A 5 4.80 10.24 -9.20
CA ASN A 5 4.86 9.34 -10.35
C ASN A 5 4.93 7.85 -9.99
N SER A 6 4.22 7.43 -8.96
CA SER A 6 4.19 6.03 -8.52
C SER A 6 2.79 5.68 -8.05
N VAL A 7 2.20 4.63 -8.64
CA VAL A 7 0.90 4.10 -8.26
C VAL A 7 1.01 3.29 -6.97
N ALA A 8 0.09 3.55 -6.04
CA ALA A 8 0.07 2.89 -4.73
C ALA A 8 -1.03 1.83 -4.58
N TYR A 9 -2.16 2.01 -5.27
CA TYR A 9 -3.33 1.14 -5.18
C TYR A 9 -4.04 1.01 -6.53
N LEU A 10 -4.93 1.96 -6.89
CA LEU A 10 -5.62 1.95 -8.17
C LEU A 10 -4.77 2.60 -9.25
N ASP A 11 -4.47 1.86 -10.31
CA ASP A 11 -3.99 2.46 -11.56
C ASP A 11 -5.21 2.97 -12.34
N GLU A 12 -5.40 4.29 -12.42
CA GLU A 12 -6.56 4.86 -13.11
C GLU A 12 -6.48 4.68 -14.63
N GLU A 13 -5.27 4.56 -15.20
CA GLU A 13 -5.09 4.35 -16.64
C GLU A 13 -5.42 2.92 -17.03
N ALA A 14 -4.98 1.94 -16.23
CA ALA A 14 -5.28 0.53 -16.46
C ALA A 14 -6.67 0.11 -15.93
N GLY A 15 -7.21 0.82 -14.94
CA GLY A 15 -8.46 0.50 -14.26
C GLY A 15 -8.37 -0.75 -13.37
N ASP A 16 -7.18 -1.09 -12.86
CA ASP A 16 -6.95 -2.28 -12.04
C ASP A 16 -6.00 -2.02 -10.85
N LEU A 17 -5.85 -3.04 -9.99
CA LEU A 17 -5.05 -2.99 -8.76
C LEU A 17 -3.72 -3.77 -8.88
N LYS A 18 -3.26 -4.08 -10.10
CA LYS A 18 -2.06 -4.91 -10.30
C LYS A 18 -0.77 -4.24 -9.84
N LYS A 19 -0.77 -2.90 -9.78
CA LYS A 19 0.35 -2.08 -9.29
C LYS A 19 0.23 -1.72 -7.81
N ALA A 20 -0.77 -2.25 -7.10
CA ALA A 20 -0.97 -1.94 -5.71
C ALA A 20 0.20 -2.42 -4.83
N VAL A 21 0.52 -1.64 -3.81
CA VAL A 21 1.58 -1.93 -2.85
C VAL A 21 1.30 -3.24 -2.11
N LEU A 22 2.35 -4.00 -1.81
CA LEU A 22 2.29 -5.18 -0.94
C LEU A 22 2.83 -4.82 0.44
N LEU A 23 2.19 -5.34 1.50
CA LEU A 23 2.64 -5.15 2.88
C LEU A 23 3.01 -6.49 3.50
N GLN A 24 4.11 -6.54 4.24
CA GLN A 24 4.54 -7.73 4.95
C GLN A 24 4.14 -7.63 6.43
N GLY A 25 3.32 -8.57 6.89
CA GLY A 25 3.02 -8.73 8.32
C GLY A 25 4.16 -9.43 9.08
N SER A 26 4.16 -9.31 10.40
CA SER A 26 5.19 -9.87 11.29
C SER A 26 5.28 -11.41 11.34
N ASN A 27 4.31 -12.11 10.77
CA ASN A 27 4.29 -13.59 10.68
C ASN A 27 4.49 -14.10 9.25
N ASP A 28 5.26 -13.36 8.46
CA ASP A 28 5.58 -13.64 7.07
C ASP A 28 4.39 -13.66 6.09
N VAL A 29 3.22 -13.23 6.56
CA VAL A 29 2.02 -13.13 5.73
C VAL A 29 2.05 -11.84 4.94
N GLU A 30 1.89 -11.99 3.64
CA GLU A 30 1.68 -10.87 2.75
C GLU A 30 0.23 -10.39 2.80
N ILE A 31 0.05 -9.08 2.88
CA ILE A 31 -1.24 -8.39 2.87
C ILE A 31 -1.33 -7.58 1.57
N ARG A 32 -2.39 -7.81 0.80
CA ARG A 32 -2.54 -7.40 -0.61
C ARG A 32 -3.74 -6.48 -0.82
N ALA A 33 -3.84 -5.88 -2.01
CA ALA A 33 -5.05 -5.16 -2.43
C ALA A 33 -6.23 -6.10 -2.76
N GLU A 34 -5.94 -7.26 -3.35
CA GLU A 34 -6.94 -8.21 -3.84
C GLU A 34 -6.65 -9.65 -3.38
N GLY A 35 -7.67 -10.51 -3.49
CA GLY A 35 -7.57 -11.93 -3.17
C GLY A 35 -8.38 -12.32 -1.94
N ASN A 36 -7.81 -13.17 -1.08
CA ASN A 36 -8.50 -13.65 0.11
C ASN A 36 -8.73 -12.51 1.09
N SER A 37 -9.99 -12.21 1.40
CA SER A 37 -10.41 -11.08 2.25
C SER A 37 -9.77 -11.04 3.64
N ARG A 38 -9.27 -12.18 4.15
CA ARG A 38 -8.51 -12.21 5.42
C ARG A 38 -7.13 -11.57 5.32
N PHE A 39 -6.60 -11.37 4.13
CA PHE A 39 -5.26 -10.83 3.84
C PHE A 39 -5.32 -9.63 2.91
N THR A 40 -6.48 -8.99 2.78
CA THR A 40 -6.63 -7.76 2.01
C THR A 40 -6.66 -6.56 2.95
N TYR A 41 -5.90 -5.51 2.63
CA TYR A 41 -6.02 -4.22 3.31
C TYR A 41 -7.17 -3.39 2.71
N SER A 42 -7.57 -2.34 3.41
CA SER A 42 -8.46 -1.30 2.89
C SER A 42 -7.72 0.01 2.67
N VAL A 43 -8.21 0.84 1.75
CA VAL A 43 -7.66 2.15 1.47
C VAL A 43 -8.61 3.24 1.95
N LEU A 44 -8.11 4.16 2.77
CA LEU A 44 -8.90 5.26 3.36
C LEU A 44 -8.86 6.51 2.47
N GLU A 45 -7.76 6.71 1.74
CA GLU A 45 -7.52 7.82 0.83
C GLU A 45 -6.59 7.33 -0.27
N ASP A 46 -6.88 7.64 -1.54
CA ASP A 46 -6.01 7.31 -2.68
C ASP A 46 -5.81 8.51 -3.60
N GLY A 47 -4.66 9.17 -3.46
CA GLY A 47 -4.22 10.27 -4.32
C GLY A 47 -3.09 9.87 -5.28
N CYS A 48 -2.73 8.59 -5.34
CA CYS A 48 -1.61 8.08 -6.12
C CYS A 48 -2.07 7.34 -7.39
N THR A 49 -3.19 7.71 -7.99
CA THR A 49 -3.79 6.91 -9.07
C THR A 49 -3.18 7.14 -10.46
N LYS A 50 -2.39 8.22 -10.60
CA LYS A 50 -1.79 8.70 -11.86
C LYS A 50 -0.41 9.31 -11.66
N HIS A 51 0.38 9.35 -12.74
CA HIS A 51 1.67 10.04 -12.76
C HIS A 51 1.50 11.53 -13.12
N THR A 52 1.43 12.38 -12.10
CA THR A 52 1.14 13.83 -12.27
C THR A 52 2.37 14.74 -12.11
N GLY A 53 3.53 14.18 -11.75
CA GLY A 53 4.74 14.92 -11.38
C GLY A 53 4.66 15.64 -10.03
N LYS A 54 3.52 15.58 -9.33
CA LYS A 54 3.31 16.19 -8.01
C LYS A 54 3.24 15.13 -6.93
N TRP A 55 3.53 15.53 -5.70
CA TRP A 55 3.37 14.68 -4.54
C TRP A 55 1.89 14.45 -4.22
N GLY A 56 1.54 13.18 -4.02
CA GLY A 56 0.27 12.72 -3.49
C GLY A 56 0.50 11.70 -2.37
N LYS A 57 -0.58 11.12 -1.85
CA LYS A 57 -0.49 10.04 -0.87
C LYS A 57 -1.64 9.06 -0.97
N THR A 58 -1.39 7.84 -0.54
CA THR A 58 -2.38 6.79 -0.31
C THR A 58 -2.27 6.31 1.13
N VAL A 59 -3.40 6.25 1.83
CA VAL A 59 -3.51 5.85 3.23
C VAL A 59 -4.12 4.45 3.27
N ILE A 60 -3.33 3.48 3.72
CA ILE A 60 -3.67 2.05 3.75
C ILE A 60 -3.88 1.62 5.20
N GLU A 61 -4.92 0.82 5.45
CA GLU A 61 -5.27 0.29 6.77
C GLU A 61 -5.50 -1.23 6.69
N TYR A 62 -4.95 -1.98 7.65
CA TYR A 62 -5.23 -3.40 7.81
C TYR A 62 -5.70 -3.70 9.23
N ARG A 63 -6.88 -4.31 9.35
CA ARG A 63 -7.47 -4.73 10.63
C ARG A 63 -7.59 -6.25 10.67
N SER A 64 -7.22 -6.87 11.79
CA SER A 64 -7.33 -8.31 11.95
C SER A 64 -7.60 -8.73 13.39
N GLN A 65 -8.36 -9.81 13.56
CA GLN A 65 -8.52 -10.53 14.84
C GLN A 65 -7.32 -11.44 15.14
N LYS A 66 -6.40 -11.64 14.19
CA LYS A 66 -5.17 -12.41 14.37
C LYS A 66 -4.00 -11.45 14.54
N THR A 67 -3.73 -11.09 15.79
CA THR A 67 -2.68 -10.14 16.19
C THR A 67 -1.28 -10.53 15.70
N SER A 68 -1.02 -11.82 15.49
CA SER A 68 0.26 -12.32 14.96
C SER A 68 0.63 -11.76 13.57
N ARG A 69 -0.33 -11.19 12.83
CA ARG A 69 -0.09 -10.59 11.51
C ARG A 69 0.42 -9.15 11.57
N LEU A 70 0.40 -8.54 12.74
CA LEU A 70 0.81 -7.16 12.98
C LEU A 70 1.99 -7.15 13.97
N PRO A 71 2.92 -6.18 13.86
CA PRO A 71 2.88 -5.00 12.98
C PRO A 71 3.22 -5.31 11.51
N ILE A 72 3.07 -4.30 10.66
CA ILE A 72 3.67 -4.30 9.32
C ILE A 72 5.18 -4.11 9.49
N VAL A 73 5.96 -4.99 8.88
CA VAL A 73 7.43 -5.02 9.00
C VAL A 73 8.14 -4.62 7.71
N ASP A 74 7.48 -4.72 6.57
CA ASP A 74 8.03 -4.34 5.26
C ASP A 74 6.94 -3.88 4.29
N ILE A 75 7.36 -3.18 3.24
CA ILE A 75 6.53 -2.62 2.17
C ILE A 75 7.21 -2.83 0.81
N ALA A 76 6.48 -3.36 -0.16
CA ALA A 76 6.96 -3.52 -1.54
C ALA A 76 6.07 -2.73 -2.50
N PRO A 77 6.54 -1.55 -2.97
CA PRO A 77 5.90 -0.83 -4.06
C PRO A 77 6.13 -1.53 -5.40
N MET A 78 5.12 -1.57 -6.26
CA MET A 78 5.20 -2.25 -7.56
C MET A 78 5.54 -1.31 -8.71
N ASP A 79 5.05 -0.07 -8.67
CA ASP A 79 5.26 0.94 -9.71
C ASP A 79 6.41 1.89 -9.35
N ILE A 80 7.63 1.34 -9.39
CA ILE A 80 8.89 2.03 -9.09
C ILE A 80 10.01 1.55 -10.03
N GLY A 81 11.12 2.32 -10.08
CA GLY A 81 12.32 2.00 -10.87
C GLY A 81 12.59 2.97 -12.02
N GLY A 82 11.60 3.79 -12.39
CA GLY A 82 11.77 4.91 -13.31
C GLY A 82 12.51 6.10 -12.68
N ALA A 83 13.19 6.89 -13.51
CA ALA A 83 14.05 8.00 -13.05
C ALA A 83 13.28 9.14 -12.34
N GLU A 84 11.99 9.29 -12.62
CA GLU A 84 11.13 10.33 -12.03
C GLU A 84 10.18 9.78 -10.95
N GLN A 85 10.35 8.51 -10.55
CA GLN A 85 9.50 7.88 -9.55
C GLN A 85 10.13 8.03 -8.17
N GLU A 86 9.40 8.65 -7.26
CA GLU A 86 9.82 8.88 -5.88
C GLU A 86 8.70 8.44 -4.94
N PHE A 87 9.07 7.88 -3.79
CA PHE A 87 8.10 7.52 -2.76
C PHE A 87 8.66 7.73 -1.36
N GLY A 88 7.76 7.85 -0.40
CA GLY A 88 8.06 7.94 1.03
C GLY A 88 7.02 7.19 1.85
N VAL A 89 7.36 6.83 3.08
CA VAL A 89 6.48 6.03 3.93
C VAL A 89 6.43 6.62 5.33
N ASP A 90 5.21 6.93 5.78
CA ASP A 90 4.91 7.18 7.19
C ASP A 90 4.24 5.92 7.75
N MET A 91 4.85 5.33 8.78
CA MET A 91 4.33 4.15 9.46
C MET A 91 3.47 4.57 10.65
N GLY A 92 2.18 4.26 10.58
CA GLY A 92 1.26 4.46 11.70
C GLY A 92 1.55 3.51 12.88
N PRO A 93 1.10 3.85 14.10
CA PRO A 93 1.23 2.95 15.24
C PRO A 93 0.42 1.67 15.03
N VAL A 94 0.94 0.54 15.52
CA VAL A 94 0.14 -0.69 15.68
C VAL A 94 -0.68 -0.59 16.96
N CYS A 95 -1.98 -0.86 16.87
CA CYS A 95 -2.92 -0.76 17.99
C CYS A 95 -3.50 -2.14 18.34
N PHE A 96 -3.54 -2.46 19.63
CA PHE A 96 -4.15 -3.68 20.17
C PHE A 96 -5.25 -3.31 21.17
N LEU A 97 -6.30 -4.14 21.24
CA LEU A 97 -7.42 -4.02 22.18
C LEU A 97 -7.55 -5.30 23.01
#